data_AF-A0A3M1RC63-F1
#
_entry.id   AF-A0A3M1RC63-F1
#
_cell.length_a   1.000
_cell.length_b   1.000
_cell.length_c   1.000
_cell.angle_alpha   90.00
_cell.angle_beta   90.00
_cell.angle_gamma   90.00
#
_symmetry.space_group_name_H-M   'P 1'
#
loop_
_entity.id
_entity.type
_entity.pdbx_description
1 polymer ?
#
loop_
_entity_poly.entity_id
_entity_poly.type
_entity_poly.pdbx_seq_one_letter_code
_entity_poly.pdbx_strand_id
1 'polypeptide(L)'
;LSNGQSAMLSEPSAISSVSRCGGSDSIADWPLLNFALNAVNGASWVSFHHGGGVGIGYALHAGMVIVADGTPERARALERVLTVDPGIGVARHVDAGYARAAQTAQQKGVKIP
;
A
#
# COMPACT_ATOMS: atom_id res chain seq x y z
N LEU A 1 9.06 10.08 2.99
CA LEU A 1 7.81 9.29 3.05
C LEU A 1 8.17 7.95 3.68
N SER A 2 7.48 7.52 4.74
CA SER A 2 7.77 6.24 5.39
C SER A 2 7.57 5.09 4.39
N ASN A 3 8.34 4.01 4.51
CA ASN A 3 8.47 2.95 3.51
C ASN A 3 7.14 2.27 3.07
N GLY A 4 6.03 2.43 3.81
CA GLY A 4 4.72 1.90 3.45
C GLY A 4 3.99 2.71 2.37
N GLN A 5 4.06 4.05 2.42
CA GLN A 5 3.31 4.91 1.48
C GLN A 5 3.89 4.91 0.07
N SER A 6 5.20 4.72 -0.08
CA SER A 6 5.85 4.65 -1.40
C SER A 6 5.40 3.44 -2.22
N ALA A 7 4.85 2.40 -1.58
CA ALA A 7 4.34 1.23 -2.28
C ALA A 7 3.01 1.52 -3.00
N MET A 8 2.23 2.50 -2.53
CA MET A 8 0.86 2.76 -2.98
C MET A 8 0.75 3.89 -4.00
N LEU A 9 1.88 4.32 -4.55
CA LEU A 9 1.95 5.28 -5.64
C LEU A 9 2.12 4.53 -6.97
N SER A 10 1.29 4.89 -7.94
CA SER A 10 1.44 4.53 -9.35
C SER A 10 1.77 5.80 -10.12
N GLU A 11 3.03 5.98 -10.51
CA GLU A 11 3.53 7.20 -11.15
C GLU A 11 4.38 6.88 -12.39
N PRO A 12 3.91 7.22 -13.61
CA PRO A 12 4.68 6.98 -14.83
C PRO A 12 5.89 7.92 -15.00
N SER A 13 5.89 9.10 -14.35
CA SER A 13 6.86 10.17 -14.58
C SER A 13 7.89 10.36 -13.44
N ALA A 14 7.79 9.61 -12.35
CA ALA A 14 8.77 9.66 -11.27
C ALA A 14 10.02 8.85 -11.62
N ILE A 15 10.98 9.56 -12.24
CA ILE A 15 12.41 9.25 -12.31
C ILE A 15 12.82 8.12 -13.28
N SER A 16 13.43 8.55 -14.38
CA SER A 16 14.17 7.78 -15.38
C SER A 16 15.46 7.12 -14.86
N SER A 17 15.44 6.43 -13.72
CA SER A 17 16.56 5.60 -13.26
C SER A 17 16.20 4.41 -12.37
N VAL A 18 14.93 4.28 -11.95
CA VAL A 18 14.44 3.10 -11.23
C VAL A 18 13.13 2.65 -11.87
N SER A 19 13.21 2.02 -13.04
CA SER A 19 12.09 1.21 -13.52
C SER A 19 11.78 0.18 -12.43
N ARG A 20 10.52 0.06 -11.97
CA ARG A 20 10.18 -1.09 -11.12
C ARG A 20 10.56 -2.34 -11.87
N CYS A 21 11.19 -3.28 -11.18
CA CYS A 21 11.50 -4.57 -11.77
C CYS A 21 10.17 -5.14 -12.33
N GLY A 22 10.15 -5.48 -13.62
CA GLY A 22 8.93 -5.91 -14.32
C GLY A 22 8.04 -4.83 -14.96
N GLY A 23 8.39 -3.54 -14.96
CA GLY A 23 7.68 -2.50 -15.74
C GLY A 23 6.27 -2.15 -15.25
N SER A 24 5.96 -2.45 -13.98
CA SER A 24 4.64 -2.26 -13.35
C SER A 24 4.38 -0.85 -12.82
N ASP A 25 5.03 0.16 -13.40
CA ASP A 25 5.04 1.54 -12.90
C ASP A 25 3.67 2.23 -13.01
N SER A 26 2.87 1.85 -14.02
CA SER A 26 1.54 2.42 -14.30
C SER A 26 0.36 1.58 -13.77
N ILE A 27 0.62 0.48 -13.07
CA ILE A 27 -0.45 -0.37 -12.53
C ILE A 27 -1.10 0.30 -11.31
N ALA A 28 -2.35 0.75 -11.49
CA ALA A 28 -3.12 1.49 -10.50
C ALA A 28 -3.97 0.61 -9.57
N ASP A 29 -4.03 -0.71 -9.79
CA ASP A 29 -4.84 -1.63 -8.97
C ASP A 29 -4.36 -1.66 -7.51
N TRP A 30 -3.05 -1.56 -7.28
CA TRP A 30 -2.45 -1.59 -5.95
C TRP A 30 -2.96 -0.48 -5.01
N PRO A 31 -2.93 0.81 -5.40
CA PRO A 31 -3.58 1.87 -4.63
C PRO A 31 -5.06 1.61 -4.34
N LEU A 32 -5.83 1.10 -5.32
CA LEU A 32 -7.26 0.85 -5.15
C LEU A 32 -7.51 -0.30 -4.17
N LEU A 33 -6.72 -1.37 -4.26
CA LEU A 33 -6.76 -2.49 -3.32
C LEU A 33 -6.35 -2.05 -1.91
N ASN A 34 -5.38 -1.15 -1.75
CA ASN A 34 -5.02 -0.60 -0.44
C ASN A 34 -6.18 0.19 0.17
N PHE A 35 -6.84 1.05 -0.61
CA PHE A 35 -8.04 1.76 -0.17
C PHE A 35 -9.13 0.79 0.30
N ALA A 36 -9.46 -0.21 -0.53
CA ALA A 36 -10.52 -1.18 -0.24
C ALA A 36 -10.17 -2.03 0.99
N LEU A 37 -8.94 -2.55 1.09
CA LEU A 37 -8.49 -3.36 2.23
C LEU A 37 -8.54 -2.58 3.53
N ASN A 38 -8.08 -1.34 3.56
CA ASN A 38 -8.13 -0.51 4.75
C ASN A 38 -9.57 -0.19 5.16
N ALA A 39 -10.46 0.07 4.20
CA ALA A 39 -11.87 0.32 4.44
C ALA A 39 -12.54 -0.90 5.12
N VAL A 40 -12.37 -2.10 4.56
CA VAL A 40 -13.02 -3.31 5.09
C VAL A 40 -12.40 -3.81 6.40
N ASN A 41 -11.14 -3.47 6.69
CA ASN A 41 -10.47 -3.89 7.94
C ASN A 41 -10.76 -2.95 9.13
N GLY A 42 -11.43 -1.82 8.90
CA GLY A 42 -11.94 -0.95 9.97
C GLY A 42 -11.07 0.27 10.27
N ALA A 43 -10.39 0.81 9.25
CA ALA A 43 -9.82 2.16 9.32
C ALA A 43 -10.90 3.18 9.75
N SER A 44 -10.49 4.21 10.48
CA SER A 44 -11.41 5.29 10.90
C SER A 44 -11.81 6.16 9.72
N TRP A 45 -10.87 6.41 8.80
CA TRP A 45 -11.17 6.92 7.47
C TRP A 45 -10.13 6.46 6.46
N VAL A 46 -10.58 6.41 5.21
CA VAL A 46 -9.77 6.10 4.05
C VAL A 46 -9.96 7.20 3.02
N SER A 47 -8.93 7.46 2.23
CA SER A 47 -8.97 8.42 1.14
C SER A 47 -8.36 7.83 -0.12
N PHE A 48 -8.88 8.22 -1.27
CA PHE A 48 -8.36 7.85 -2.57
C PHE A 48 -8.23 9.09 -3.44
N HIS A 49 -7.02 9.41 -3.83
CA HIS A 49 -6.67 10.70 -4.41
C HIS A 49 -5.98 10.51 -5.76
N HIS A 50 -6.13 11.53 -6.60
CA HIS A 50 -5.55 11.60 -7.92
C HIS A 50 -4.60 12.79 -8.03
N GLY A 51 -3.41 12.56 -8.59
CA GLY A 51 -2.43 13.59 -8.93
C GLY A 51 -1.68 14.22 -7.76
N GLY A 52 -1.67 13.59 -6.58
CA GLY A 52 -0.90 14.08 -5.45
C GLY A 52 0.58 14.25 -5.79
N GLY A 53 1.13 15.44 -5.54
CA GLY A 53 2.55 15.76 -5.77
C GLY A 53 2.95 16.01 -7.22
N VAL A 54 2.51 15.14 -8.15
CA VAL A 54 2.98 15.12 -9.55
C VAL A 54 1.97 15.65 -10.58
N GLY A 55 0.76 16.01 -10.14
CA GLY A 55 -0.28 16.62 -10.97
C GLY A 55 -1.30 15.61 -11.54
N ILE A 56 -2.42 16.16 -12.02
CA ILE A 56 -3.54 15.40 -12.59
C ILE A 56 -3.04 14.57 -13.78
N GLY A 57 -3.38 13.28 -13.77
CA GLY A 57 -3.06 12.29 -14.79
C GLY A 57 -1.89 11.39 -14.43
N TYR A 58 -1.11 11.75 -13.40
CA TYR A 58 0.21 11.14 -13.18
C TYR A 58 0.34 10.31 -11.91
N ALA A 59 -0.62 10.39 -10.97
CA ALA A 59 -0.60 9.58 -9.75
C ALA A 59 -1.99 9.12 -9.34
N LEU A 60 -2.07 7.88 -8.86
CA LEU A 60 -3.18 7.38 -8.05
C LEU A 60 -2.61 6.86 -6.74
N HIS A 61 -3.21 7.26 -5.61
CA HIS A 61 -2.76 6.84 -4.29
C HIS A 61 -3.90 6.79 -3.28
N ALA A 62 -3.72 5.93 -2.27
CA ALA A 62 -4.62 5.80 -1.14
C ALA A 62 -3.97 6.29 0.15
N GLY A 63 -4.80 6.78 1.07
CA GLY A 63 -4.44 7.12 2.44
C GLY A 63 -5.38 6.43 3.41
N MET A 64 -4.90 6.15 4.61
CA MET A 64 -5.68 5.53 5.66
C MET A 64 -5.29 6.14 7.01
N VAL A 65 -6.27 6.34 7.88
CA VAL A 65 -6.04 6.63 9.29
C VAL A 65 -6.94 5.76 10.15
N ILE A 66 -6.40 5.30 11.27
CA ILE A 66 -7.13 4.59 12.31
C ILE A 66 -6.88 5.27 13.66
N VAL A 67 -7.96 5.51 14.40
CA VAL A 67 -7.91 6.08 15.75
C VAL A 67 -7.69 4.96 16.76
N ALA A 68 -6.80 5.15 17.73
CA ALA A 68 -6.65 4.27 18.88
C ALA A 68 -7.35 4.89 20.10
N ASP A 69 -8.61 4.53 20.31
CA ASP A 69 -9.47 5.09 21.38
C ASP A 69 -9.41 4.31 22.71
N GLY A 70 -8.60 3.24 22.77
CA GLY A 70 -8.44 2.40 23.95
C GLY A 70 -9.49 1.30 24.11
N THR A 71 -10.48 1.19 23.21
CA THR A 71 -11.49 0.13 23.29
C THR A 71 -10.97 -1.23 22.76
N PRO A 72 -11.42 -2.36 23.34
CA PRO A 72 -11.09 -3.69 22.83
C PRO A 72 -11.50 -3.92 21.37
N GLU A 73 -12.61 -3.33 20.94
CA GLU A 73 -13.10 -3.37 19.57
C GLU A 73 -12.12 -2.71 18.61
N ARG A 74 -11.61 -1.54 19.01
CA ARG A 74 -10.65 -0.80 18.20
C ARG A 74 -9.28 -1.49 18.16
N ALA A 75 -8.87 -2.17 19.23
CA ALA A 75 -7.63 -2.95 19.25
C ALA A 75 -7.61 -4.02 18.13
N ARG A 76 -8.74 -4.73 17.91
CA ARG A 76 -8.88 -5.71 16.81
C ARG A 76 -8.84 -5.06 15.43
N ALA A 77 -9.40 -3.86 15.28
CA ALA A 77 -9.31 -3.12 14.02
C ALA A 77 -7.88 -2.63 13.75
N LEU A 78 -7.19 -2.11 14.78
CA LEU A 78 -5.79 -1.69 14.71
C LEU A 78 -4.88 -2.82 14.25
N GLU A 79 -5.00 -4.00 14.85
CA GLU A 79 -4.22 -5.17 14.47
C GLU A 79 -4.39 -5.51 12.99
N ARG A 80 -5.65 -5.60 12.52
CA ARG A 80 -5.94 -5.90 11.12
C ARG A 80 -5.41 -4.83 10.19
N VAL A 81 -5.74 -3.57 10.43
CA VAL A 81 -5.41 -2.45 9.54
C VAL A 81 -3.89 -2.24 9.47
N LEU A 82 -3.18 -2.25 10.59
CA LEU A 82 -1.73 -2.09 10.64
C LEU A 82 -0.97 -3.35 10.16
N THR A 83 -1.68 -4.46 9.94
CA THR A 83 -1.14 -5.64 9.24
C THR A 83 -1.36 -5.53 7.73
N VAL A 84 -2.58 -5.20 7.29
CA VAL A 84 -2.91 -5.20 5.85
C VAL A 84 -2.32 -4.02 5.09
N ASP A 85 -2.24 -2.83 5.70
CA ASP A 85 -1.73 -1.62 5.05
C ASP A 85 -0.26 -1.76 4.59
N PRO A 86 0.69 -2.15 5.45
CA PRO A 86 2.04 -2.48 5.00
C PRO A 86 2.09 -3.82 4.25
N GLY A 87 1.22 -4.78 4.59
CA GLY A 87 1.20 -6.12 3.99
C GLY A 87 0.94 -6.10 2.48
N ILE A 88 -0.01 -5.28 2.01
CA ILE A 88 -0.24 -5.12 0.57
C ILE A 88 0.93 -4.42 -0.13
N GLY A 89 1.68 -3.56 0.58
CA GLY A 89 2.91 -2.97 0.06
C GLY A 89 4.00 -4.02 -0.17
N VAL A 90 4.13 -5.00 0.73
CA VAL A 90 5.03 -6.16 0.54
C VAL A 90 4.55 -6.99 -0.64
N ALA A 91 3.27 -7.36 -0.70
CA ALA A 91 2.71 -8.16 -1.78
C ALA A 91 2.96 -7.53 -3.17
N ARG A 92 2.74 -6.22 -3.30
CA ARG A 92 3.03 -5.48 -4.53
C ARG A 92 4.49 -5.60 -4.98
N HIS A 93 5.44 -5.54 -4.05
CA HIS A 93 6.86 -5.63 -4.39
C HIS A 93 7.30 -7.07 -4.65
N VAL A 94 6.62 -8.06 -4.06
CA VAL A 94 6.80 -9.47 -4.45
C VAL A 94 6.36 -9.69 -5.89
N ASP A 95 5.18 -9.20 -6.25
CA ASP A 95 4.64 -9.27 -7.61
C ASP A 95 5.56 -8.59 -8.65
N ALA A 96 6.14 -7.44 -8.28
CA ALA A 96 7.16 -6.77 -9.09
C ALA A 96 8.54 -7.46 -9.08
N GLY A 97 8.70 -8.64 -8.46
CA GLY A 97 9.93 -9.43 -8.53
C GLY A 97 11.06 -9.02 -7.58
N TYR A 98 10.81 -8.20 -6.55
CA TYR A 98 11.85 -7.82 -5.59
C TYR A 98 12.15 -8.95 -4.58
N ALA A 99 13.35 -9.53 -4.66
CA ALA A 99 13.77 -10.63 -3.77
C ALA A 99 13.65 -10.30 -2.27
N ARG A 100 13.97 -9.06 -1.87
CA ARG A 100 13.83 -8.60 -0.48
C ARG A 100 12.37 -8.60 -0.01
N ALA A 101 11.43 -8.29 -0.90
CA ALA A 101 10.00 -8.35 -0.58
C ALA A 101 9.56 -9.80 -0.39
N ALA A 102 10.04 -10.73 -1.21
CA ALA A 102 9.76 -12.17 -1.07
C ALA A 102 10.28 -12.71 0.28
N GLN A 103 11.50 -12.33 0.66
CA GLN A 103 12.05 -12.67 1.97
C GLN A 103 11.20 -12.07 3.12
N THR A 104 10.80 -10.80 2.98
CA THR A 104 9.95 -10.13 3.98
C THR A 104 8.59 -10.83 4.11
N ALA A 105 7.98 -11.23 3.00
CA ALA A 105 6.72 -11.96 2.99
C ALA A 105 6.82 -13.28 3.75
N GLN A 106 7.88 -14.05 3.51
CA GLN A 106 8.14 -15.29 4.25
C GLN A 106 8.36 -15.03 5.75
N GLN A 107 9.21 -14.07 6.11
CA GLN A 107 9.53 -13.75 7.50
C GLN A 107 8.33 -13.23 8.31
N LYS A 108 7.43 -12.50 7.66
CA LYS A 108 6.26 -11.88 8.30
C LYS A 108 4.96 -12.66 8.09
N GLY A 109 5.00 -13.78 7.37
CA GLY A 109 3.83 -14.61 7.09
C GLY A 109 2.80 -13.94 6.17
N VAL A 110 3.24 -13.05 5.28
CA VAL A 110 2.36 -12.46 4.25
C VAL A 110 2.05 -13.54 3.22
N LYS A 111 0.77 -13.87 3.08
CA LYS A 111 0.30 -14.91 2.15
C LYS A 111 0.27 -14.33 0.73
N ILE A 112 1.14 -14.85 -0.13
CA ILE A 112 1.15 -14.58 -1.56
C ILE A 112 0.63 -15.86 -2.24
N PRO A 113 -0.54 -15.82 -2.92
CA PRO A 113 -1.06 -16.95 -3.70
C PRO A 113 -0.10 -17.38 -4.81
#